data_AF-A0A923VX48-F1
#
_entry.id   AF-A0A923VX48-F1
#
_cell.length_a   1.000
_cell.length_b   1.000
_cell.length_c   1.000
_cell.angle_alpha   90.00
_cell.angle_beta   90.00
_cell.angle_gamma   90.00
#
_symmetry.space_group_name_H-M   'P 1'
#
loop_
_entity.id
_entity.type
_entity.pdbx_description
1 polymer ?
#
loop_
_entity_poly.entity_id
_entity_poly.type
_entity_poly.pdbx_seq_one_letter_code
_entity_poly.pdbx_strand_id
1 'polypeptide(L)'
;MKQLFLLLLFLILLSNCSSGSPSTPAPAVEQMYFPPNDRSTIWESKTIASIGWNQNAVQPLLDYLQLKNAKSFMILVNGRIVM
;
A
#
# COMPACT_ATOMS: atom_id res chain seq x y z
N MET A 1 -1.37 34.41 43.15
CA MET A 1 -2.79 34.15 42.86
C MET A 1 -3.15 34.46 41.40
N LYS A 2 -3.04 35.71 40.91
CA LYS A 2 -3.33 36.08 39.51
C LYS A 2 -2.49 35.36 38.45
N GLN A 3 -1.19 35.19 38.69
CA GLN A 3 -0.27 34.49 37.76
C GLN A 3 -0.59 32.99 37.64
N LEU A 4 -1.06 32.37 38.73
CA LEU A 4 -1.49 30.97 38.73
C LEU A 4 -2.81 30.79 37.95
N PHE A 5 -3.72 31.77 38.05
CA PHE A 5 -4.97 31.78 37.28
C PHE A 5 -4.73 31.91 35.77
N LEU A 6 -3.76 32.74 35.37
CA LEU A 6 -3.34 32.88 33.97
C LEU A 6 -2.73 31.58 33.41
N LEU A 7 -1.93 30.87 34.22
CA LEU A 7 -1.35 29.58 33.84
C LEU A 7 -2.43 28.49 33.69
N LEU A 8 -3.44 28.50 34.56
CA LEU A 8 -4.56 27.54 34.50
C LEU A 8 -5.46 27.79 33.29
N LEU A 9 -5.70 29.06 32.93
CA LEU A 9 -6.44 29.44 31.73
C LEU A 9 -5.71 29.03 30.44
N PHE A 10 -4.37 29.14 30.44
CA PHE A 10 -3.53 28.71 29.32
C PHE A 10 -3.57 27.19 29.11
N LEU A 11 -3.64 26.41 30.20
CA LEU A 11 -3.73 24.94 30.13
C LEU A 11 -5.05 24.44 29.52
N ILE A 12 -6.16 25.16 29.74
CA ILE A 12 -7.50 24.81 29.22
C ILE A 12 -7.58 25.03 27.70
N LEU A 13 -6.80 25.97 27.15
CA LEU A 13 -6.74 26.25 25.71
C LEU A 13 -6.03 25.14 24.91
N LEU A 14 -5.24 24.29 25.56
CA LEU A 14 -4.51 23.19 24.91
C LEU A 14 -5.32 21.88 24.85
N SER A 15 -6.52 21.84 25.42
CA SER A 15 -7.32 20.61 25.58
C SER A 15 -8.24 20.27 24.39
N ASN A 16 -8.24 21.06 23.30
CA ASN A 16 -9.21 20.85 22.22
C ASN A 16 -8.73 19.83 21.17
N CYS A 17 -8.43 18.61 21.63
CA CYS A 17 -8.20 17.47 20.76
C CYS A 17 -9.55 16.77 20.52
N SER A 18 -10.29 17.25 19.52
CA SER A 18 -11.41 16.50 18.96
C SER A 18 -10.85 15.39 18.07
N SER A 19 -10.95 14.13 18.49
CA SER A 19 -10.73 12.97 17.61
C SER A 19 -11.93 12.80 16.67
N GLY A 20 -12.23 13.84 15.90
CA GLY A 20 -13.15 13.76 14.77
C GLY A 20 -12.40 13.11 13.61
N SER A 21 -12.20 11.80 13.68
CA SER A 21 -11.84 11.05 12.49
C SER A 21 -13.03 11.15 11.55
N PRO A 22 -12.95 11.77 10.36
CA PRO A 22 -13.89 11.39 9.32
C PRO A 22 -13.77 9.87 9.23
N SER A 23 -14.90 9.18 9.31
CA SER A 23 -15.01 7.77 8.94
C SER A 23 -14.83 7.67 7.43
N THR A 24 -13.64 8.07 6.95
CA THR A 24 -13.07 7.58 5.72
C THR A 24 -13.06 6.06 5.89
N PRO A 25 -13.74 5.29 5.03
CA PRO A 25 -13.58 3.85 5.03
C PRO A 25 -12.08 3.61 5.00
N ALA A 26 -11.53 2.91 6.01
CA ALA A 26 -10.15 2.49 5.94
C ALA A 26 -9.96 1.87 4.55
N PRO A 27 -8.97 2.31 3.75
CA PRO A 27 -8.76 1.73 2.44
C PRO A 27 -8.71 0.21 2.65
N ALA A 28 -9.52 -0.54 1.88
CA ALA A 28 -9.59 -1.98 2.03
C ALA A 28 -8.16 -2.50 1.99
N VAL A 29 -7.63 -2.87 3.16
CA VAL A 29 -6.24 -3.31 3.27
C VAL A 29 -6.21 -4.64 2.55
N GLU A 30 -5.64 -4.62 1.35
CA GLU A 30 -5.58 -5.83 0.56
C GLU A 30 -4.75 -6.86 1.33
N GLN A 31 -5.36 -8.01 1.59
CA GLN A 31 -4.69 -9.07 2.33
C GLN A 31 -3.55 -9.66 1.50
N MET A 32 -2.43 -9.89 2.17
CA MET A 32 -1.28 -10.63 1.64
C MET A 32 -1.73 -12.01 1.17
N TYR A 33 -1.49 -12.33 -0.09
CA TYR A 33 -1.69 -13.67 -0.63
C TYR A 33 -0.50 -14.57 -0.34
N PHE A 34 -0.79 -15.82 0.03
CA PHE A 34 0.19 -16.89 0.09
C PHE A 34 -0.24 -18.01 -0.84
N PRO A 35 0.67 -18.58 -1.64
CA PRO A 35 0.36 -19.72 -2.51
C PRO A 35 -0.17 -20.94 -1.73
N PRO A 36 -0.97 -21.81 -2.37
CA PRO A 36 -1.44 -23.04 -1.75
C PRO A 36 -0.29 -23.93 -1.30
N ASN A 37 -0.43 -24.56 -0.14
CA ASN A 37 0.53 -25.52 0.41
C ASN A 37 0.15 -26.98 0.08
N ASP A 38 -0.89 -27.19 -0.71
CA ASP A 38 -1.47 -28.49 -1.07
C ASP A 38 -0.81 -29.13 -2.31
N ARG A 39 0.35 -28.60 -2.74
CA ARG A 39 1.05 -28.94 -4.00
C ARG A 39 0.32 -28.49 -5.28
N SER A 40 -0.73 -27.67 -5.17
CA SER A 40 -1.28 -26.98 -6.33
C SER A 40 -0.27 -25.99 -6.90
N THR A 41 -0.20 -25.92 -8.22
CA THR A 41 0.62 -24.93 -8.95
C THR A 41 -0.16 -23.65 -9.28
N ILE A 42 -1.42 -23.54 -8.84
CA ILE A 42 -2.29 -22.42 -9.16
C ILE A 42 -2.03 -21.27 -8.19
N TRP A 43 -1.57 -20.14 -8.73
CA TRP A 43 -1.37 -18.89 -7.99
C TRP A 43 -2.40 -17.86 -8.42
N GLU A 44 -2.88 -17.04 -7.49
CA GLU A 44 -3.69 -15.87 -7.82
C GLU A 44 -2.88 -14.86 -8.63
N SER A 45 -3.53 -14.26 -9.63
CA SER A 45 -2.94 -13.25 -10.50
C SER A 45 -3.68 -11.92 -10.43
N LYS A 46 -2.97 -10.87 -10.81
CA LYS A 46 -3.47 -9.52 -10.97
C LYS A 46 -3.07 -8.97 -12.32
N THR A 47 -3.86 -8.03 -12.81
CA THR A 47 -3.50 -7.32 -14.04
C THR A 47 -2.75 -6.04 -13.71
N ILE A 48 -1.84 -5.63 -14.59
CA ILE A 48 -1.13 -4.34 -14.50
C ILE A 48 -2.13 -3.18 -14.40
N ALA A 49 -3.26 -3.27 -15.11
CA ALA A 49 -4.37 -2.32 -15.03
C ALA A 49 -4.97 -2.24 -13.61
N SER A 50 -5.23 -3.38 -12.97
CA SER A 50 -5.87 -3.44 -11.64
C SER A 50 -5.05 -2.83 -10.51
N ILE A 51 -3.73 -2.70 -10.71
CA ILE A 51 -2.81 -2.08 -9.74
C ILE A 51 -2.45 -0.64 -10.11
N GLY A 52 -3.04 -0.08 -11.18
CA GLY A 52 -2.82 1.31 -11.61
C GLY A 52 -1.43 1.58 -12.20
N TRP A 53 -0.72 0.55 -12.65
CA TRP A 53 0.61 0.72 -13.23
C TRP A 53 0.55 1.13 -14.71
N ASN A 54 1.59 1.82 -15.17
CA ASN A 54 1.68 2.29 -16.55
C ASN A 54 1.86 1.11 -17.53
N GLN A 55 0.78 0.73 -18.21
CA GLN A 55 0.79 -0.36 -19.19
C GLN A 55 1.73 -0.10 -20.37
N ASN A 56 1.98 1.17 -20.70
CA ASN A 56 2.90 1.54 -21.79
C ASN A 56 4.37 1.23 -21.46
N ALA A 57 4.71 0.97 -20.19
CA ALA A 57 6.06 0.62 -19.75
C ALA A 57 6.38 -0.88 -19.88
N VAL A 58 5.40 -1.73 -20.24
CA VAL A 58 5.61 -3.18 -20.36
C VAL A 58 6.62 -3.52 -21.45
N GLN A 59 6.47 -2.96 -22.65
CA GLN A 59 7.40 -3.26 -23.75
C GLN A 59 8.84 -2.79 -23.43
N PRO A 60 9.08 -1.55 -22.96
CA PRO A 60 10.42 -1.14 -22.51
C PRO A 60 11.04 -2.05 -21.45
N LEU A 61 10.23 -2.60 -20.52
CA LEU A 61 10.70 -3.54 -19.52
C LEU A 61 11.12 -4.88 -20.16
N LEU A 62 10.32 -5.44 -21.07
CA LEU A 62 10.66 -6.66 -21.78
C LEU A 62 11.93 -6.48 -22.62
N ASP A 63 12.06 -5.35 -23.32
CA ASP A 63 13.26 -5.02 -24.11
C ASP A 63 14.50 -4.93 -23.21
N TYR A 64 14.37 -4.32 -22.03
CA TYR A 64 15.44 -4.25 -21.05
C TYR A 64 15.85 -5.63 -20.51
N LEU A 65 14.88 -6.50 -20.19
CA LEU A 65 15.16 -7.86 -19.72
C LEU A 65 15.92 -8.67 -20.78
N GLN A 66 15.52 -8.55 -22.04
CA GLN A 66 16.22 -9.17 -23.16
C GLN A 66 17.65 -8.62 -23.30
N LEU A 67 17.83 -7.30 -23.26
CA LEU A 67 19.15 -6.66 -23.30
C LEU A 67 20.08 -7.14 -22.17
N LYS A 68 19.51 -7.45 -21.00
CA LYS A 68 20.25 -7.96 -19.83
C LYS A 68 20.42 -9.47 -19.82
N ASN A 69 20.00 -10.19 -20.87
CA ASN A 69 20.04 -11.65 -20.93
C ASN A 69 19.35 -12.29 -19.71
N ALA A 70 18.28 -11.66 -19.20
CA ALA A 70 17.51 -12.20 -18.09
C ALA A 70 16.77 -13.46 -18.55
N LYS A 71 16.97 -14.58 -17.84
CA LYS A 71 16.33 -15.86 -18.18
C LYS A 71 14.88 -15.94 -17.70
N SER A 72 14.57 -15.29 -16.59
CA SER A 72 13.23 -15.22 -16.02
C SER A 72 13.10 -13.95 -15.19
N PHE A 73 11.89 -13.42 -15.13
CA PHE A 73 11.52 -12.25 -14.37
C PHE A 73 10.08 -12.43 -13.90
N MET A 74 9.78 -12.03 -12.67
CA MET A 74 8.45 -12.14 -12.09
C MET A 74 8.16 -10.91 -11.24
N ILE A 75 6.95 -10.38 -11.33
CA ILE A 75 6.44 -9.30 -10.47
C ILE A 75 5.36 -9.87 -9.56
N LEU A 76 5.54 -9.68 -8.25
CA LEU A 76 4.53 -9.97 -7.24
C LEU A 76 4.05 -8.68 -6.59
N VAL A 77 2.73 -8.50 -6.51
CA VAL A 77 2.10 -7.41 -5.76
C VAL A 77 1.14 -8.02 -4.75
N ASN A 78 1.37 -7.74 -3.48
CA ASN A 78 0.65 -8.36 -2.37
C ASN A 78 0.61 -9.90 -2.45
N GLY A 79 1.70 -10.50 -2.94
CA GLY A 79 1.89 -11.96 -3.06
C GLY A 79 1.34 -12.57 -4.36
N ARG A 80 0.57 -11.82 -5.14
CA ARG A 80 -0.09 -12.29 -6.39
C ARG A 80 0.77 -12.02 -7.62
N ILE A 81 0.71 -12.91 -8.60
CA ILE A 81 1.48 -12.79 -9.85
C ILE A 81 0.90 -11.68 -10.73
N VAL A 82 1.74 -10.75 -11.17
CA VAL A 82 1.35 -9.70 -12.13
C VAL A 82 1.94 -9.96 -13.51
N MET A 83 3.21 -10.39 -13.58
CA MET A 83 3.94 -10.68 -14.80
C MET A 83 5.07 -11.67 -14.52
#